data_AF-A0A3M2CCU8-F1
#
_entry.id   AF-A0A3M2CCU8-F1
#
_cell.length_a   1.000
_cell.length_b   1.000
_cell.length_c   1.000
_cell.angle_alpha   90.00
_cell.angle_beta   90.00
_cell.angle_gamma   90.00
#
_symmetry.space_group_name_H-M   'P 1'
#
loop_
_entity.id
_entity.type
_entity.pdbx_description
1 polymer ?
#
loop_
_entity_poly.entity_id
_entity_poly.type
_entity_poly.pdbx_seq_one_letter_code
_entity_poly.pdbx_strand_id
1 'polypeptide(L)'
;MMSRHGQQSRGRGAGYHGGSGVGVKAPRVGGSKGTALFDPSKSDAELFDALAEKQADSFEEQINSSQLRRFFGEVKELYRRYDSLTRGKEEDECARVYARQIEPLFKMIRSKVAYASRQGGQSKIPEEFAGFLSAGVDSVKNHKDFRRFVMHFEAVVGFMYGNGKVSR
;
A
#
# COMPACT_ATOMS: atom_id res chain seq x y z
N MET A 1 -50.22 35.28 57.14
CA MET A 1 -49.25 35.76 58.15
C MET A 1 -48.48 34.57 58.69
N MET A 2 -47.14 34.59 58.59
CA MET A 2 -46.11 33.98 59.47
C MET A 2 -46.25 32.47 59.80
N SER A 3 -45.24 31.58 59.73
CA SER A 3 -43.78 31.75 59.80
C SER A 3 -43.06 30.39 59.63
N ARG A 4 -41.83 30.47 59.09
CA ARG A 4 -40.57 29.75 59.44
C ARG A 4 -40.50 28.21 59.27
N HIS A 5 -39.67 27.70 58.36
CA HIS A 5 -38.18 27.57 58.35
C HIS A 5 -37.63 26.37 59.12
N GLY A 6 -36.88 25.52 58.39
CA GLY A 6 -35.65 24.92 58.89
C GLY A 6 -35.46 23.42 58.60
N GLN A 7 -34.62 23.08 57.61
CA GLN A 7 -33.31 22.44 57.79
C GLN A 7 -32.89 21.61 56.56
N GLN A 8 -31.69 21.91 56.04
CA GLN A 8 -30.58 21.00 55.68
C GLN A 8 -29.63 21.78 54.75
N SER A 9 -28.52 22.36 55.24
CA SER A 9 -27.19 21.79 55.48
C SER A 9 -26.42 21.29 54.25
N ARG A 10 -25.49 22.16 53.82
CA ARG A 10 -24.05 21.93 53.50
C ARG A 10 -23.66 20.84 52.48
N GLY A 11 -22.87 21.25 51.48
CA GLY A 11 -21.79 20.37 50.99
C GLY A 11 -21.20 20.64 49.61
N ARG A 12 -20.18 21.51 49.56
CA ARG A 12 -18.89 21.40 48.84
C ARG A 12 -18.84 21.08 47.34
N GLY A 13 -18.01 21.87 46.66
CA GLY A 13 -17.74 21.83 45.23
C GLY A 13 -17.06 20.56 44.71
N ALA A 14 -17.27 20.35 43.41
CA ALA A 14 -16.47 19.55 42.51
C ALA A 14 -16.10 20.50 41.36
N GLY A 15 -14.83 20.79 41.06
CA GLY A 15 -13.79 19.80 40.80
C GLY A 15 -13.66 19.68 39.28
N TYR A 16 -13.07 20.68 38.63
CA TYR A 16 -12.62 20.58 37.25
C TYR A 16 -11.47 19.56 37.22
N HIS A 17 -11.74 18.37 36.69
CA HIS A 17 -10.72 17.39 36.35
C HIS A 17 -10.58 17.30 34.84
N GLY A 18 -9.38 17.66 34.38
CA GLY A 18 -8.97 17.56 32.99
C GLY A 18 -9.03 16.12 32.51
N GLY A 19 -9.83 15.89 31.48
CA GLY A 19 -9.77 14.68 30.67
C GLY A 19 -8.46 14.69 29.89
N SER A 20 -7.48 13.97 30.40
CA SER A 20 -6.25 13.64 29.69
C SER A 20 -6.60 12.95 28.38
N GLY A 21 -6.11 13.50 27.27
CA GLY A 21 -6.32 12.98 25.94
C GLY A 21 -5.90 11.52 25.85
N VAL A 22 -6.89 10.65 25.68
CA VAL A 22 -6.66 9.29 25.18
C VAL A 22 -6.20 9.46 23.75
N GLY A 23 -4.88 9.47 23.57
CA GLY A 23 -4.26 9.36 22.27
C GLY A 23 -4.80 8.11 21.60
N VAL A 24 -5.68 8.30 20.61
CA VAL A 24 -6.12 7.26 19.70
C VAL A 24 -4.86 6.77 19.00
N LYS A 25 -4.24 5.72 19.55
CA LYS A 25 -3.19 4.99 18.84
C LYS A 25 -3.87 4.46 17.58
N ALA A 26 -3.48 5.03 16.45
CA ALA A 26 -3.82 4.50 15.14
C ALA A 26 -3.60 2.98 15.17
N PRO A 27 -4.54 2.17 14.66
CA PRO A 27 -4.37 0.74 14.65
C PRO A 27 -3.08 0.43 13.90
N ARG A 28 -2.12 -0.16 14.63
CA ARG A 28 -0.94 -0.74 14.02
C ARG A 28 -1.47 -1.83 13.08
N VAL A 29 -1.32 -1.60 11.78
CA VAL A 29 -1.60 -2.61 10.76
C VAL A 29 -0.84 -3.85 11.17
N GLY A 30 -1.59 -4.89 11.54
CA GLY A 30 -1.05 -6.17 11.99
C GLY A 30 -0.08 -6.70 10.96
N GLY A 31 1.08 -7.17 11.42
CA GLY A 31 2.04 -7.85 10.59
C GLY A 31 1.44 -9.13 10.04
N SER A 32 1.58 -9.35 8.74
CA SER A 32 1.27 -10.62 8.11
C SER A 32 2.24 -10.91 6.96
N LYS A 33 2.39 -12.21 6.73
CA LYS A 33 3.47 -12.86 5.99
C LYS A 33 3.30 -12.70 4.48
N GLY A 34 3.66 -11.54 3.95
CA GLY A 34 3.80 -11.30 2.51
C GLY A 34 4.85 -10.23 2.26
N THR A 35 6.13 -10.59 2.38
CA THR A 35 7.23 -9.67 2.06
C THR A 35 7.50 -9.70 0.56
N ALA A 36 7.52 -8.54 -0.09
CA ALA A 36 7.99 -8.44 -1.46
C ALA A 36 9.45 -8.91 -1.56
N LEU A 37 9.73 -9.77 -2.54
CA LEU A 37 11.09 -10.21 -2.90
C LEU A 37 11.81 -9.20 -3.78
N PHE A 38 11.13 -8.13 -4.21
CA PHE A 38 11.74 -7.04 -4.95
C PHE A 38 12.77 -6.29 -4.09
N ASP A 39 14.03 -6.38 -4.50
CA ASP A 39 15.16 -5.69 -3.88
C ASP A 39 15.90 -4.87 -4.95
N PRO A 40 15.81 -3.52 -4.91
CA PRO A 40 16.44 -2.67 -5.91
C PRO A 40 17.99 -2.72 -5.87
N SER A 41 18.63 -3.39 -4.92
CA SER A 41 20.08 -3.60 -4.96
C SER A 41 20.52 -4.77 -5.86
N LYS A 42 19.59 -5.67 -6.23
CA LYS A 42 19.87 -6.86 -7.05
C LYS A 42 20.10 -6.52 -8.51
N SER A 43 20.58 -7.47 -9.31
CA SER A 43 20.74 -7.28 -10.76
C SER A 43 19.39 -7.33 -11.48
N ASP A 44 19.31 -6.71 -12.65
CA ASP A 44 18.09 -6.77 -13.49
C ASP A 44 17.76 -8.21 -13.94
N ALA A 45 18.77 -9.02 -14.25
CA ALA A 45 18.59 -10.42 -14.59
C ALA A 45 17.97 -11.21 -13.42
N GLU A 46 18.46 -11.00 -12.20
CA GLU A 46 17.92 -11.67 -11.01
C GLU A 46 16.51 -11.17 -10.67
N LEU A 47 16.26 -9.86 -10.81
CA LEU A 47 14.95 -9.27 -10.54
C LEU A 47 13.87 -9.76 -11.50
N PHE A 48 14.15 -9.83 -12.80
CA PHE A 48 13.12 -10.08 -13.81
C PHE A 48 12.95 -11.56 -14.16
N ASP A 49 13.73 -12.43 -13.52
CA ASP A 49 13.67 -13.88 -13.70
C ASP A 49 13.49 -14.57 -12.34
N ALA A 50 14.58 -15.04 -11.72
CA ALA A 50 14.54 -15.87 -10.51
C ALA A 50 13.74 -15.27 -9.33
N LEU A 51 13.85 -13.96 -9.05
CA LEU A 51 13.08 -13.33 -7.98
C LEU A 51 11.61 -13.12 -8.36
N ALA A 52 11.32 -12.87 -9.64
CA ALA A 52 9.96 -12.72 -10.13
C ALA A 52 9.20 -14.06 -10.11
N GLU A 53 9.86 -15.14 -10.54
CA GLU A 53 9.31 -16.50 -10.49
C GLU A 53 9.06 -16.91 -9.03
N LYS A 54 10.06 -16.77 -8.17
CA LYS A 54 9.93 -17.09 -6.74
C LYS A 54 8.84 -16.26 -6.06
N GLN A 55 8.67 -15.00 -6.45
CA GLN A 55 7.60 -14.15 -5.94
C GLN A 55 6.22 -14.66 -6.40
N ALA A 56 6.07 -15.06 -7.67
CA ALA A 56 4.83 -15.64 -8.17
C ALA A 56 4.48 -16.96 -7.47
N ASP A 57 5.48 -17.82 -7.21
CA ASP A 57 5.30 -19.09 -6.50
C ASP A 57 4.87 -18.92 -5.05
N SER A 58 5.32 -17.83 -4.41
CA SER A 58 4.96 -17.51 -3.02
C SER A 58 3.49 -17.17 -2.81
N PHE A 59 2.72 -16.94 -3.89
CA PHE A 59 1.28 -16.69 -3.78
C PHE A 59 0.53 -18.02 -3.61
N GLU A 60 0.05 -18.28 -2.40
CA GLU A 60 -0.71 -19.51 -2.09
C GLU A 60 -2.14 -19.44 -2.66
N GLU A 61 -2.80 -18.30 -2.49
CA GLU A 61 -4.15 -18.06 -3.01
C GLU A 61 -4.13 -17.47 -4.44
N GLN A 62 -5.10 -17.87 -5.26
CA GLN A 62 -5.30 -17.28 -6.58
C GLN A 62 -5.91 -15.88 -6.46
N ILE A 63 -5.41 -14.95 -7.27
CA ILE A 63 -6.04 -13.63 -7.45
C ILE A 63 -7.00 -13.64 -8.65
N ASN A 64 -8.13 -12.95 -8.54
CA ASN A 64 -9.01 -12.76 -9.68
C ASN A 64 -8.35 -11.92 -10.78
N SER A 65 -8.53 -12.34 -12.04
CA SER A 65 -7.94 -11.68 -13.21
C SER A 65 -8.28 -10.19 -13.33
N SER A 66 -9.50 -9.80 -12.92
CA SER A 66 -9.93 -8.39 -12.92
C SER A 66 -9.23 -7.57 -11.83
N GLN A 67 -9.03 -8.14 -10.64
CA GLN A 67 -8.29 -7.50 -9.55
C GLN A 67 -6.82 -7.32 -9.92
N LEU A 68 -6.19 -8.37 -10.47
CA LEU A 68 -4.81 -8.33 -10.95
C LEU A 68 -4.64 -7.26 -12.03
N ARG A 69 -5.49 -7.31 -13.07
CA ARG A 69 -5.48 -6.34 -14.17
C ARG A 69 -5.69 -4.92 -13.68
N ARG A 70 -6.55 -4.69 -12.69
CA ARG A 70 -6.78 -3.35 -12.11
C ARG A 70 -5.49 -2.78 -11.51
N PHE A 71 -4.83 -3.53 -10.62
CA PHE A 71 -3.62 -3.03 -9.95
C PHE A 71 -2.43 -2.94 -10.90
N PHE A 72 -2.20 -3.97 -11.71
CA PHE A 72 -1.14 -3.96 -12.70
C PHE A 72 -1.34 -2.86 -13.75
N GLY A 73 -2.58 -2.70 -14.23
CA GLY A 73 -2.95 -1.65 -15.18
C GLY A 73 -2.65 -0.26 -14.63
N GLU A 74 -3.02 0.02 -13.38
CA GLU A 74 -2.73 1.30 -12.74
C GLU A 74 -1.22 1.58 -12.64
N VAL A 75 -0.42 0.59 -12.23
CA VAL A 75 1.06 0.73 -12.18
C VAL A 75 1.63 0.98 -13.59
N LYS A 76 1.15 0.24 -14.60
CA LYS A 76 1.58 0.41 -16.00
C LYS A 76 1.16 1.75 -16.59
N GLU A 77 0.00 2.28 -16.21
CA GLU A 77 -0.45 3.62 -16.62
C GLU A 77 0.46 4.71 -16.05
N LEU A 78 0.84 4.61 -14.77
CA LEU A 78 1.82 5.50 -14.16
C LEU A 78 3.18 5.40 -14.86
N TYR A 79 3.61 4.18 -15.22
CA TYR A 79 4.85 3.98 -15.97
C TYR A 79 4.79 4.61 -17.37
N ARG A 80 3.71 4.42 -18.12
CA ARG A 80 3.52 5.05 -19.44
C ARG A 80 3.51 6.57 -19.35
N ARG A 81 2.86 7.11 -18.32
CA ARG A 81 2.86 8.55 -18.05
C ARG A 81 4.27 9.05 -17.75
N TYR A 82 5.01 8.34 -16.89
CA TYR A 82 6.40 8.66 -16.60
C TYR A 82 7.25 8.67 -17.87
N ASP A 83 7.25 7.57 -18.65
CA ASP A 83 8.01 7.43 -19.90
C ASP A 83 7.70 8.54 -20.91
N SER A 84 6.43 8.88 -21.07
CA SER A 84 5.98 9.97 -21.94
C SER A 84 6.54 11.32 -21.47
N LEU A 85 6.50 11.60 -20.16
CA LEU A 85 6.97 12.86 -19.59
C LEU A 85 8.50 12.96 -19.53
N THR A 86 9.23 11.84 -19.56
CA THR A 86 10.70 11.79 -19.43
C THR A 86 11.44 11.51 -20.73
N ARG A 87 10.73 11.24 -21.83
CA ARG A 87 11.35 11.00 -23.13
C ARG A 87 12.27 12.15 -23.55
N GLY A 88 13.54 11.82 -23.79
CA GLY A 88 14.56 12.78 -24.21
C GLY A 88 14.97 13.79 -23.13
N LYS A 89 14.61 13.54 -21.86
CA LYS A 89 15.02 14.39 -20.73
C LYS A 89 16.31 13.85 -20.10
N GLU A 90 17.08 14.78 -19.56
CA GLU A 90 18.22 14.46 -18.70
C GLU A 90 17.77 13.81 -17.39
N GLU A 91 18.70 13.09 -16.77
CA GLU A 91 18.48 12.31 -15.55
C GLU A 91 17.86 13.13 -14.41
N ASP A 92 18.38 14.33 -14.15
CA ASP A 92 17.89 15.21 -13.09
C ASP A 92 16.45 15.67 -13.34
N GLU A 93 16.07 15.87 -14.60
CA GLU A 93 14.70 16.17 -14.96
C GLU A 93 13.79 14.96 -14.77
N CYS A 94 14.27 13.76 -15.10
CA CYS A 94 13.54 12.52 -14.88
C CYS A 94 13.24 12.30 -13.40
N ALA A 95 14.21 12.55 -12.52
CA ALA A 95 14.05 12.50 -11.07
C ALA A 95 13.00 13.53 -10.59
N ARG A 96 13.04 14.77 -11.09
CA ARG A 96 12.06 15.81 -10.76
C ARG A 96 10.64 15.46 -11.23
N VAL A 97 10.50 14.93 -12.44
CA VAL A 97 9.20 14.47 -12.99
C VAL A 97 8.63 13.37 -12.11
N TYR A 98 9.45 12.36 -11.77
CA TYR A 98 9.04 11.27 -10.91
C TYR A 98 8.56 11.79 -9.55
N ALA A 99 9.39 12.54 -8.83
CA ALA A 99 9.09 13.03 -7.48
C ALA A 99 7.82 13.88 -7.43
N ARG A 100 7.56 14.71 -8.45
CA ARG A 100 6.42 15.64 -8.46
C ARG A 100 5.13 15.04 -9.01
N GLN A 101 5.22 14.13 -9.99
CA GLN A 101 4.04 13.70 -10.75
C GLN A 101 3.71 12.21 -10.61
N ILE A 102 4.69 11.37 -10.29
CA ILE A 102 4.53 9.91 -10.33
C ILE A 102 4.55 9.34 -8.92
N GLU A 103 5.54 9.69 -8.12
CA GLU A 103 5.72 9.14 -6.78
C GLU A 103 4.49 9.30 -5.88
N PRO A 104 3.82 10.47 -5.78
CA PRO A 104 2.65 10.61 -4.93
C PRO A 104 1.50 9.67 -5.34
N LEU A 105 1.28 9.51 -6.65
CA LEU A 105 0.25 8.62 -7.20
C LEU A 105 0.64 7.15 -7.00
N PHE A 106 1.91 6.82 -7.19
CA PHE A 106 2.43 5.48 -6.97
C PHE A 106 2.32 5.07 -5.49
N LYS A 107 2.65 5.96 -4.55
CA LYS A 107 2.50 5.71 -3.10
C LYS A 107 1.02 5.54 -2.71
N MET A 108 0.08 6.18 -3.41
CA MET A 108 -1.37 6.03 -3.20
C MET A 108 -1.86 4.58 -3.40
N ILE A 109 -1.14 3.77 -4.18
CA ILE A 109 -1.49 2.37 -4.43
C ILE A 109 -1.59 1.59 -3.12
N ARG A 110 -0.76 1.90 -2.12
CA ARG A 110 -0.83 1.27 -0.79
C ARG A 110 -2.19 1.45 -0.13
N SER A 111 -2.78 2.64 -0.25
CA SER A 111 -4.13 2.92 0.28
C SER A 111 -5.20 2.10 -0.44
N LYS A 112 -5.06 1.93 -1.76
CA LYS A 112 -5.98 1.12 -2.58
C LYS A 112 -5.86 -0.37 -2.26
N VAL A 113 -4.64 -0.86 -2.05
CA VAL A 113 -4.36 -2.23 -1.59
C VAL A 113 -4.98 -2.47 -0.22
N ALA A 114 -4.77 -1.57 0.74
CA ALA A 114 -5.35 -1.67 2.07
C ALA A 114 -6.89 -1.72 2.02
N TYR A 115 -7.52 -0.91 1.17
CA TYR A 115 -8.97 -0.95 0.97
C TYR A 115 -9.45 -2.27 0.36
N ALA A 116 -8.78 -2.76 -0.69
CA ALA A 116 -9.12 -4.00 -1.37
C ALA A 116 -8.89 -5.27 -0.52
N SER A 117 -8.09 -5.18 0.53
CA SER A 117 -7.77 -6.29 1.44
C SER A 117 -8.76 -6.44 2.60
N ARG A 118 -9.69 -5.48 2.79
CA ARG A 118 -10.67 -5.51 3.89
C ARG A 118 -11.79 -6.53 3.61
N GLN A 119 -12.21 -7.24 4.65
CA GLN A 119 -13.44 -8.04 4.62
C GLN A 119 -14.66 -7.12 4.42
N GLY A 120 -15.59 -7.53 3.55
CA GLY A 120 -16.86 -6.83 3.28
C GLY A 120 -16.93 -6.05 1.95
N GLY A 121 -15.85 -6.02 1.15
CA GLY A 121 -15.86 -5.48 -0.22
C GLY A 121 -16.24 -6.53 -1.29
N GLN A 122 -16.44 -6.07 -2.53
CA GLN A 122 -16.87 -6.87 -3.71
C GLN A 122 -15.94 -8.03 -4.12
N SER A 123 -14.73 -8.13 -3.56
CA SER A 123 -13.89 -9.33 -3.52
C SER A 123 -12.58 -8.94 -2.85
N LYS A 124 -12.15 -9.71 -1.85
CA LYS A 124 -10.89 -9.49 -1.11
C LYS A 124 -9.73 -9.92 -2.01
N ILE A 125 -8.67 -9.12 -2.15
CA ILE A 125 -7.42 -9.61 -2.76
C ILE A 125 -6.67 -10.53 -1.78
N PRO A 126 -5.92 -11.53 -2.27
CA PRO A 126 -5.03 -12.34 -1.44
C PRO A 126 -4.07 -11.50 -0.59
N GLU A 127 -3.81 -11.97 0.62
CA GLU A 127 -2.96 -11.26 1.59
C GLU A 127 -1.51 -11.19 1.13
N GLU A 128 -1.01 -12.24 0.50
CA GLU A 128 0.34 -12.32 -0.06
C GLU A 128 0.52 -11.33 -1.21
N PHE A 129 -0.50 -11.18 -2.07
CA PHE A 129 -0.50 -10.20 -3.15
C PHE A 129 -0.56 -8.76 -2.60
N ALA A 130 -1.38 -8.53 -1.57
CA ALA A 130 -1.45 -7.25 -0.89
C ALA A 130 -0.12 -6.88 -0.22
N GLY A 131 0.55 -7.86 0.41
CA GLY A 131 1.87 -7.73 1.00
C GLY A 131 2.94 -7.41 -0.04
N PHE A 132 2.97 -8.17 -1.14
CA PHE A 132 3.84 -7.92 -2.29
C PHE A 132 3.73 -6.47 -2.80
N LEU A 133 2.51 -6.01 -3.11
CA LEU A 133 2.32 -4.65 -3.62
C LEU A 133 2.69 -3.60 -2.57
N SER A 134 2.29 -3.79 -1.32
CA SER A 134 2.54 -2.80 -0.27
C SER A 134 4.03 -2.64 0.03
N ALA A 135 4.76 -3.75 0.15
CA ALA A 135 6.19 -3.76 0.41
C ALA A 135 6.99 -3.31 -0.82
N GLY A 136 6.59 -3.73 -2.03
CA GLY A 136 7.22 -3.29 -3.27
C GLY A 136 7.09 -1.79 -3.52
N VAL A 137 5.91 -1.21 -3.27
CA VAL A 137 5.74 0.25 -3.36
C VAL A 137 6.57 0.97 -2.29
N ASP A 138 6.74 0.38 -1.11
CA ASP A 138 7.53 0.99 -0.03
C ASP A 138 9.04 0.98 -0.33
N SER A 139 9.56 -0.09 -0.94
CA SER A 139 10.99 -0.26 -1.26
C SER A 139 11.47 0.63 -2.41
N VAL A 140 10.60 1.07 -3.30
CA VAL A 140 10.92 2.07 -4.35
C VAL A 140 11.22 3.44 -3.74
N LYS A 141 12.45 3.95 -3.94
CA LYS A 141 12.92 5.24 -3.40
C LYS A 141 13.16 6.30 -4.47
N ASN A 142 13.32 5.92 -5.73
CA ASN A 142 13.61 6.85 -6.82
C ASN A 142 13.02 6.35 -8.15
N HIS A 143 13.22 7.14 -9.21
CA HIS A 143 12.66 6.84 -10.53
C HIS A 143 13.26 5.59 -11.21
N LYS A 144 14.52 5.23 -10.89
CA LYS A 144 15.13 3.98 -11.38
C LYS A 144 14.48 2.78 -10.70
N ASP A 145 14.36 2.83 -9.37
CA ASP A 145 13.68 1.78 -8.62
C ASP A 145 12.26 1.59 -9.11
N PHE A 146 11.55 2.69 -9.42
CA PHE A 146 10.20 2.64 -9.97
C PHE A 146 10.15 1.89 -11.30
N ARG A 147 11.02 2.23 -12.26
CA ARG A 147 11.11 1.51 -13.54
C ARG A 147 11.39 0.03 -13.33
N ARG A 148 12.30 -0.30 -12.41
CA ARG A 148 12.69 -1.68 -12.11
C ARG A 148 11.57 -2.45 -11.41
N PHE A 149 10.83 -1.81 -10.50
CA PHE A 149 9.65 -2.41 -9.88
C PHE A 149 8.56 -2.71 -10.90
N VAL A 150 8.31 -1.81 -11.86
CA VAL A 150 7.32 -2.06 -12.93
C VAL A 150 7.70 -3.28 -13.76
N MET A 151 8.98 -3.40 -14.15
CA MET A 151 9.48 -4.55 -14.92
C MET A 151 9.43 -5.84 -14.10
N HIS A 152 9.80 -5.80 -12.83
CA HIS A 152 9.68 -6.94 -11.91
C HIS A 152 8.20 -7.37 -11.75
N PHE A 153 7.28 -6.42 -11.54
CA PHE A 153 5.86 -6.73 -11.41
C PHE A 153 5.30 -7.33 -12.71
N GLU A 154 5.74 -6.86 -13.88
CA GLU A 154 5.37 -7.45 -15.18
C GLU A 154 5.86 -8.90 -15.31
N ALA A 155 7.10 -9.19 -14.90
CA ALA A 155 7.63 -10.55 -14.86
C ALA A 155 6.84 -11.45 -13.88
N VAL A 156 6.56 -10.96 -12.66
CA VAL A 156 5.74 -11.67 -11.67
C VAL A 156 4.37 -12.02 -12.24
N VAL A 157 3.71 -11.08 -12.91
CA VAL A 157 2.42 -11.32 -13.58
C VAL A 157 2.54 -12.41 -14.63
N GLY A 158 3.60 -12.41 -15.44
CA GLY A 158 3.88 -13.45 -16.42
C GLY A 158 3.96 -14.84 -15.78
N PHE A 159 4.79 -15.00 -14.74
CA PHE A 159 4.92 -16.26 -14.00
C PHE A 159 3.62 -16.65 -13.27
N MET A 160 2.86 -15.69 -12.72
CA MET A 160 1.56 -15.98 -12.11
C MET A 160 0.58 -16.64 -13.10
N TYR A 161 0.54 -16.17 -14.35
CA TYR A 161 -0.26 -16.81 -15.39
C TYR A 161 0.27 -18.20 -15.75
N GLY A 162 1.59 -18.36 -15.86
CA GLY A 162 2.23 -19.66 -16.13
C GLY A 162 1.97 -20.70 -15.02
N ASN A 163 1.95 -20.25 -13.77
CA ASN A 163 1.90 -21.12 -12.58
C ASN A 163 0.46 -21.30 -12.05
N GLY A 164 -0.55 -20.84 -12.78
CA GLY A 164 -1.96 -21.01 -12.40
C GLY A 164 -2.37 -20.21 -11.15
N LYS A 165 -1.69 -19.09 -10.85
CA LYS A 165 -1.95 -18.21 -9.70
C LYS A 165 -3.03 -17.15 -9.97
N VAL A 166 -3.63 -17.17 -11.15
CA VAL A 166 -4.67 -16.23 -11.57
C VAL A 166 -5.97 -16.98 -11.87
N SER A 167 -7.03 -16.65 -11.15
CA SER A 167 -8.39 -17.15 -11.40
C SER A 167 -9.10 -16.29 -12.44
N ARG A 168 -10.10 -16.87 -13.13
CA ARG A 168 -10.89 -16.15 -14.14
C ARG A 168 -11.71 -15.04 -13.50
#